data_AF-A0A848XKU5-F1
#
_entry.id   AF-A0A848XKU5-F1
#
_cell.length_a   1.000
_cell.length_b   1.000
_cell.length_c   1.000
_cell.angle_alpha   90.00
_cell.angle_beta   90.00
_cell.angle_gamma   90.00
#
_symmetry.space_group_name_H-M   'P 1'
#
loop_
_entity.id
_entity.type
_entity.pdbx_description
1 polymer ?
#
loop_
_entity_poly.entity_id
_entity_poly.type
_entity_poly.pdbx_seq_one_letter_code
_entity_poly.pdbx_strand_id
1 'polypeptide(L)'
;MALAPDNSPWYRKFRMLLGIYLLAMAFGVREYYLARQGSIVDPETAEWARMAEVISRINPADADTEYLNAMEALKRGDSDAFVRHMETALDKNVKHNDVLLRTYAQHLFTTNADYRVVNGALQRWRENHPFNNEPFEIPLGSGPTTPEAERALRRELDGIEWVLDYDFQAPEDSSSGGRVELYIRPATEIDIREAVAAVSILALPPEMRSDFRVTCLNLEDCRRVPR
;
A
#
# COMPACT_ATOMS: atom_id res chain seq x y z
N MET A 1 -1.97 67.03 -5.05
CA MET A 1 -1.19 66.34 -6.10
C MET A 1 -1.63 64.89 -6.13
N ALA A 2 -2.32 64.45 -7.18
CA ALA A 2 -2.65 63.05 -7.38
C ALA A 2 -1.41 62.33 -7.92
N LEU A 3 -0.97 61.26 -7.25
CA LEU A 3 0.09 60.38 -7.74
C LEU A 3 -0.43 59.71 -9.02
N ALA A 4 0.28 59.89 -10.14
CA ALA A 4 -0.05 59.23 -11.39
C ALA A 4 -0.07 57.69 -11.20
N PRO A 5 -1.03 56.97 -11.79
CA PRO A 5 -1.05 55.51 -11.70
C PRO A 5 0.23 54.96 -12.33
N ASP A 6 1.00 54.23 -11.51
CA ASP A 6 2.21 53.58 -11.95
C ASP A 6 1.85 52.40 -12.87
N ASN A 7 1.79 52.71 -14.18
CA ASN A 7 1.50 51.80 -15.29
C ASN A 7 2.66 50.86 -15.62
N SER A 8 3.65 50.70 -14.72
CA SER A 8 4.66 49.67 -14.91
C SER A 8 3.97 48.30 -14.96
N PRO A 9 4.31 47.46 -15.96
CA PRO A 9 3.71 46.14 -16.08
C PRO A 9 3.89 45.36 -14.78
N TRP A 10 2.82 44.72 -14.30
CA TRP A 10 2.78 44.05 -12.99
C TRP A 10 3.97 43.10 -12.76
N TYR A 11 4.45 42.44 -13.83
CA TYR A 11 5.61 41.55 -13.78
C TYR A 11 6.93 42.26 -13.44
N ARG A 12 7.09 43.57 -13.68
CA ARG A 12 8.27 44.34 -13.25
C ARG A 12 8.25 44.63 -11.76
N LYS A 13 7.07 44.88 -11.19
CA LYS A 13 6.88 45.11 -9.74
C LYS A 13 7.12 43.83 -8.94
N PHE A 14 6.64 42.70 -9.44
CA PHE A 14 6.73 41.41 -8.76
C PHE A 14 7.85 40.49 -9.26
N ARG A 15 8.84 41.02 -10.02
CA ARG A 15 9.91 40.21 -10.63
C ARG A 15 10.68 39.34 -9.63
N MET A 16 10.95 39.85 -8.42
CA MET A 16 11.59 39.05 -7.37
C MET A 16 10.66 37.96 -6.85
N LEU A 17 9.38 38.29 -6.64
CA LEU A 17 8.37 37.35 -6.14
C LEU A 17 8.12 36.22 -7.14
N LEU A 18 8.04 36.54 -8.43
CA LEU A 18 7.97 35.56 -9.52
C LEU A 18 9.22 34.68 -9.55
N GLY A 19 10.42 35.26 -9.39
CA GLY A 19 11.68 34.52 -9.33
C GLY A 19 11.74 33.54 -8.15
N ILE A 20 11.33 34.00 -6.96
CA ILE A 20 11.25 33.15 -5.75
C ILE A 20 10.21 32.05 -5.93
N TYR A 21 9.04 32.37 -6.49
CA TYR A 21 7.98 31.41 -6.74
C TYR A 21 8.41 30.31 -7.73
N LEU A 22 9.10 30.70 -8.81
CA LEU A 22 9.64 29.75 -9.78
C LEU A 22 10.76 28.89 -9.19
N LEU A 23 11.63 29.46 -8.35
CA LEU A 23 12.64 28.70 -7.59
C LEU A 23 11.96 27.69 -6.64
N ALA A 24 10.98 28.14 -5.85
CA ALA A 24 10.24 27.28 -4.94
C ALA A 24 9.49 26.17 -5.68
N MET A 25 8.87 26.46 -6.83
CA MET A 25 8.28 25.41 -7.68
C MET A 25 9.33 24.47 -8.25
N ALA A 26 10.47 24.96 -8.72
CA ALA A 26 11.53 24.10 -9.26
C ALA A 26 12.11 23.17 -8.18
N PHE A 27 12.34 23.67 -6.97
CA PHE A 27 12.72 22.85 -5.82
C PHE A 27 11.61 21.88 -5.43
N GLY A 28 10.36 22.33 -5.36
CA GLY A 28 9.22 21.46 -5.05
C GLY A 28 9.04 20.34 -6.07
N VAL A 29 9.15 20.64 -7.37
CA VAL A 29 9.08 19.65 -8.45
C VAL A 29 10.27 18.70 -8.42
N ARG A 30 11.48 19.20 -8.15
CA ARG A 30 12.69 18.38 -8.02
C ARG A 30 12.60 17.45 -6.82
N GLU A 31 12.23 17.95 -5.64
CA GLU A 31 12.06 17.14 -4.44
C GLU A 31 10.93 16.13 -4.62
N TYR A 32 9.83 16.52 -5.28
CA TYR A 32 8.77 15.59 -5.67
C TYR A 32 9.27 14.47 -6.59
N TYR A 33 10.13 14.81 -7.57
CA TYR A 33 10.75 13.81 -8.44
C TYR A 33 11.75 12.93 -7.70
N LEU A 34 12.58 13.51 -6.83
CA LEU A 34 13.57 12.77 -6.03
C LEU A 34 12.91 11.87 -5.00
N ALA A 35 11.83 12.31 -4.35
CA ALA A 35 11.04 11.47 -3.44
C ALA A 35 10.38 10.28 -4.16
N ARG A 36 10.06 10.44 -5.46
CA ARG A 36 9.54 9.35 -6.31
C ARG A 36 10.63 8.49 -6.98
N GLN A 37 11.84 9.02 -7.15
CA GLN A 37 12.98 8.28 -7.71
C GLN A 37 13.85 7.64 -6.64
N GLY A 38 13.68 8.05 -5.38
CA GLY A 38 14.33 7.44 -4.24
C GLY A 38 13.93 5.98 -4.19
N SER A 39 14.88 5.11 -4.51
CA SER A 39 14.84 3.72 -4.11
C SER A 39 14.44 3.70 -2.64
N ILE A 40 13.30 3.06 -2.32
CA ILE A 40 13.03 2.57 -0.97
C ILE A 40 14.35 1.95 -0.52
N VAL A 41 15.00 2.52 0.52
CA VAL A 41 16.24 1.94 1.03
C VAL A 41 15.87 0.52 1.39
N ASP A 42 16.41 -0.42 0.63
CA ASP A 42 16.03 -1.81 0.73
C ASP A 42 16.32 -2.25 2.19
N PRO A 43 15.29 -2.71 2.94
CA PRO A 43 15.45 -3.17 4.32
C PRO A 43 16.50 -4.27 4.46
N GLU A 44 16.81 -4.98 3.38
CA GLU A 44 17.82 -6.03 3.35
C GLU A 44 19.26 -5.49 3.35
N THR A 45 19.47 -4.20 3.06
CA THR A 45 20.81 -3.61 2.99
C THR A 45 21.47 -3.41 4.36
N ALA A 46 22.80 -3.39 4.38
CA ALA A 46 23.59 -3.02 5.57
C ALA A 46 23.47 -1.51 5.90
N GLU A 47 23.08 -0.69 4.93
CA GLU A 47 22.84 0.74 5.13
C GLU A 47 21.56 0.98 5.94
N TRP A 48 20.50 0.23 5.67
CA TRP A 48 19.27 0.23 6.47
C TRP A 48 19.55 -0.06 7.95
N ALA A 49 20.26 -1.15 8.24
CA ALA A 49 20.56 -1.56 9.62
C ALA A 49 21.35 -0.48 10.38
N ARG A 50 22.33 0.17 9.73
CA ARG A 50 23.09 1.29 10.33
C ARG A 50 22.21 2.51 10.56
N MET A 51 21.33 2.84 9.63
CA MET A 51 20.39 3.95 9.78
C MET A 51 19.43 3.69 10.95
N ALA A 52 18.83 2.50 11.04
CA ALA A 52 17.95 2.09 12.14
C ALA A 52 18.66 2.19 13.51
N GLU A 53 19.92 1.75 13.59
CA GLU A 53 20.72 1.87 14.81
C GLU A 53 20.99 3.33 15.20
N VAL A 54 21.31 4.21 14.24
CA VAL A 54 21.54 5.63 14.53
C VAL A 54 20.26 6.32 14.98
N ILE A 55 19.15 6.11 14.27
CA ILE A 55 17.85 6.73 14.58
C ILE A 55 17.35 6.28 15.95
N SER A 56 17.47 4.98 16.28
CA SER A 56 17.06 4.46 17.58
C SER A 56 17.81 5.07 18.77
N ARG A 57 19.05 5.55 18.58
CA ARG A 57 19.80 6.27 19.60
C ARG A 57 19.40 7.74 19.72
N ILE A 58 19.02 8.37 18.60
CA ILE A 58 18.68 9.80 18.54
C ILE A 58 17.26 10.04 19.04
N ASN A 59 16.30 9.23 18.62
CA ASN A 59 14.90 9.40 18.94
C ASN A 59 14.21 8.07 19.30
N PRO A 60 14.58 7.42 20.41
CA PRO A 60 14.11 6.08 20.78
C PRO A 60 12.59 5.99 20.97
N ALA A 61 11.95 7.08 21.35
CA ALA A 61 10.52 7.11 21.65
C ALA A 61 9.64 7.36 20.42
N ASP A 62 10.23 7.59 19.24
CA ASP A 62 9.49 7.88 18.02
C ASP A 62 8.75 6.65 17.46
N ALA A 63 7.72 6.87 16.67
CA ALA A 63 7.03 5.79 15.98
C ALA A 63 7.83 5.28 14.78
N ASP A 64 8.57 6.16 14.10
CA ASP A 64 9.44 5.78 12.99
C ASP A 64 10.59 4.89 13.48
N THR A 65 11.11 5.15 14.67
CA THR A 65 12.10 4.28 15.33
C THR A 65 11.54 2.89 15.58
N GLU A 66 10.31 2.78 16.08
CA GLU A 66 9.66 1.47 16.28
C GLU A 66 9.45 0.75 14.95
N TYR A 67 9.05 1.46 13.90
CA TYR A 67 8.93 0.88 12.57
C TYR A 67 10.26 0.33 12.06
N LEU A 68 11.36 1.07 12.21
CA LEU A 68 12.69 0.59 11.83
C LEU A 68 13.10 -0.66 12.62
N ASN A 69 12.82 -0.70 13.91
CA ASN A 69 13.06 -1.86 14.76
C ASN A 69 12.19 -3.06 14.37
N ALA A 70 10.93 -2.81 13.97
CA ALA A 70 10.04 -3.84 13.45
C ALA A 70 10.63 -4.45 12.18
N MET A 71 11.07 -3.65 11.22
CA MET A 71 11.67 -4.14 9.97
C MET A 71 12.94 -4.96 10.23
N GLU A 72 13.77 -4.55 11.19
CA GLU A 72 14.94 -5.33 11.63
C GLU A 72 14.56 -6.66 12.30
N ALA A 73 13.47 -6.69 13.08
CA ALA A 73 12.94 -7.92 13.65
C ALA A 73 12.43 -8.87 12.56
N LEU A 74 11.68 -8.35 11.59
CA LEU A 74 11.17 -9.12 10.44
C LEU A 74 12.31 -9.73 9.64
N LYS A 75 13.37 -8.97 9.36
CA LYS A 75 14.59 -9.43 8.69
C LYS A 75 15.28 -10.57 9.43
N ARG A 76 15.21 -10.59 10.76
CA ARG A 76 15.78 -11.66 11.60
C ARG A 76 14.83 -12.86 11.75
N GLY A 77 13.65 -12.81 11.14
CA GLY A 77 12.60 -13.82 11.29
C GLY A 77 11.88 -13.79 12.64
N ASP A 78 12.03 -12.72 13.43
CA ASP A 78 11.36 -12.55 14.72
C ASP A 78 10.01 -11.86 14.51
N SER A 79 9.01 -12.66 14.13
CA SER A 79 7.65 -12.17 13.85
C SER A 79 7.00 -11.56 15.10
N ASP A 80 7.28 -12.11 16.29
CA ASP A 80 6.69 -11.61 17.54
C ASP A 80 7.26 -10.23 17.89
N ALA A 81 8.57 -10.02 17.71
CA ALA A 81 9.17 -8.70 17.90
C ALA A 81 8.68 -7.71 16.84
N PHE A 82 8.50 -8.14 15.58
CA PHE A 82 7.90 -7.29 14.55
C PHE A 82 6.53 -6.78 15.01
N VAL A 83 5.62 -7.67 15.40
CA VAL A 83 4.26 -7.29 15.83
C VAL A 83 4.31 -6.34 17.01
N ARG A 84 5.11 -6.64 18.05
CA ARG A 84 5.24 -5.76 19.23
C ARG A 84 5.70 -4.35 18.86
N HIS A 85 6.71 -4.24 18.00
CA HIS A 85 7.21 -2.93 17.57
C HIS A 85 6.18 -2.19 16.72
N MET A 86 5.48 -2.87 15.80
CA MET A 86 4.43 -2.25 14.99
C MET A 86 3.26 -1.76 15.85
N GLU A 87 2.78 -2.55 16.81
CA GLU A 87 1.71 -2.14 17.73
C GLU A 87 2.14 -0.94 18.59
N THR A 88 3.37 -0.97 19.12
CA THR A 88 3.95 0.16 19.88
C THR A 88 4.04 1.42 19.01
N ALA A 89 4.39 1.28 17.73
CA ALA A 89 4.40 2.39 16.80
C ALA A 89 2.99 2.95 16.58
N LEU A 90 2.01 2.08 16.33
CA LEU A 90 0.61 2.44 16.08
C LEU A 90 -0.03 3.19 17.25
N ASP A 91 0.31 2.83 18.49
CA ASP A 91 -0.16 3.51 19.70
C ASP A 91 0.30 4.97 19.80
N LYS A 92 1.35 5.35 19.06
CA LYS A 92 1.87 6.73 18.99
C LYS A 92 1.13 7.60 17.96
N ASN A 93 -0.02 7.14 17.45
CA ASN A 93 -0.91 7.89 16.55
C ASN A 93 -0.24 8.29 15.20
N VAL A 94 0.37 7.32 14.52
CA VAL A 94 1.09 7.43 13.23
C VAL A 94 0.18 7.61 12.02
N LYS A 95 -0.68 8.62 12.05
CA LYS A 95 -1.58 8.97 10.93
C LYS A 95 -0.86 9.37 9.64
N HIS A 96 0.43 9.66 9.71
CA HIS A 96 1.20 10.19 8.57
C HIS A 96 2.18 9.16 7.99
N ASN A 97 2.40 8.04 8.67
CA ASN A 97 3.36 7.03 8.20
C ASN A 97 2.63 5.97 7.35
N ASP A 98 2.48 6.31 6.07
CA ASP A 98 1.84 5.46 5.08
C ASP A 98 2.47 4.06 4.98
N VAL A 99 3.80 4.03 4.91
CA VAL A 99 4.55 2.78 4.72
C VAL A 99 4.33 1.86 5.89
N LEU A 100 4.39 2.38 7.13
CA LEU A 100 4.09 1.62 8.34
C LEU A 100 2.69 1.02 8.31
N LEU A 101 1.67 1.84 8.03
CA LEU A 101 0.27 1.40 8.02
C LEU A 101 0.02 0.31 6.97
N ARG A 102 0.57 0.48 5.76
CA ARG A 102 0.50 -0.52 4.69
C ARG A 102 1.22 -1.80 5.06
N THR A 103 2.48 -1.71 5.51
CA THR A 103 3.30 -2.87 5.85
C THR A 103 2.65 -3.70 6.96
N TYR A 104 2.05 -3.04 7.95
CA TYR A 104 1.30 -3.73 8.99
C TYR A 104 0.10 -4.51 8.44
N ALA A 105 -0.73 -3.87 7.61
CA ALA A 105 -1.87 -4.51 6.99
C ALA A 105 -1.46 -5.69 6.10
N GLN A 106 -0.40 -5.53 5.31
CA GLN A 106 0.15 -6.60 4.47
C GLN A 106 0.66 -7.77 5.32
N HIS A 107 1.39 -7.51 6.40
CA HIS A 107 1.89 -8.56 7.29
C HIS A 107 0.75 -9.34 7.97
N LEU A 108 -0.27 -8.63 8.49
CA LEU A 108 -1.44 -9.28 9.09
C LEU A 108 -2.14 -10.20 8.09
N PHE A 109 -2.23 -9.78 6.83
CA PHE A 109 -2.82 -10.60 5.79
C PHE A 109 -1.96 -11.82 5.43
N THR A 110 -0.65 -11.65 5.23
CA THR A 110 0.25 -12.75 4.84
C THR A 110 0.47 -13.78 5.95
N THR A 111 0.34 -13.36 7.21
CA THR A 111 0.35 -14.26 8.39
C THR A 111 -1.02 -14.83 8.73
N ASN A 112 -2.03 -14.55 7.89
CA ASN A 112 -3.38 -15.09 8.00
C ASN A 112 -4.06 -14.75 9.35
N ALA A 113 -3.93 -13.50 9.77
CA ALA A 113 -4.66 -12.98 10.94
C ALA A 113 -6.18 -12.98 10.70
N ASP A 114 -6.97 -12.80 11.78
CA ASP A 114 -8.43 -12.67 11.65
C ASP A 114 -8.80 -11.53 10.69
N TYR A 115 -9.70 -11.81 9.74
CA TYR A 115 -10.08 -10.87 8.69
C TYR A 115 -10.57 -9.52 9.23
N ARG A 116 -11.15 -9.47 10.44
CA ARG A 116 -11.59 -8.23 11.07
C ARG A 116 -10.41 -7.35 11.46
N VAL A 117 -9.30 -7.96 11.89
CA VAL A 117 -8.06 -7.26 12.22
C VAL A 117 -7.41 -6.72 10.93
N VAL A 118 -7.39 -7.53 9.87
CA VAL A 118 -6.90 -7.13 8.54
C VAL A 118 -7.74 -5.96 7.99
N ASN A 119 -9.06 -6.09 7.96
CA ASN A 119 -9.97 -5.03 7.50
C ASN A 119 -9.77 -3.76 8.32
N GLY A 120 -9.64 -3.85 9.65
CA GLY A 120 -9.38 -2.69 10.50
C GLY A 120 -8.04 -1.99 10.18
N ALA A 121 -6.99 -2.75 9.90
CA ALA A 121 -5.69 -2.21 9.50
C ALA A 121 -5.74 -1.55 8.11
N LEU A 122 -6.37 -2.20 7.13
CA LEU A 122 -6.58 -1.67 5.79
C LEU A 122 -7.43 -0.39 5.81
N GLN A 123 -8.53 -0.40 6.55
CA GLN A 123 -9.41 0.76 6.72
C GLN A 123 -8.63 1.93 7.32
N ARG A 124 -7.88 1.69 8.41
CA ARG A 124 -7.03 2.72 9.03
C ARG A 124 -6.02 3.29 8.04
N TRP A 125 -5.36 2.43 7.25
CA TRP A 125 -4.43 2.89 6.23
C TRP A 125 -5.11 3.80 5.21
N ARG A 126 -6.24 3.36 4.64
CA ARG A 126 -6.95 4.11 3.59
C ARG A 126 -7.67 5.36 4.09
N GLU A 127 -8.11 5.41 5.35
CA GLU A 127 -8.66 6.63 5.95
C GLU A 127 -7.59 7.71 6.14
N ASN A 128 -6.36 7.33 6.49
CA ASN A 128 -5.27 8.27 6.68
C ASN A 128 -4.60 8.67 5.36
N HIS A 129 -4.58 7.76 4.37
CA HIS A 129 -3.93 7.97 3.07
C HIS A 129 -4.89 7.68 1.89
N PRO A 130 -6.02 8.39 1.77
CA PRO A 130 -7.09 8.05 0.82
C PRO A 130 -6.67 8.20 -0.64
N PHE A 131 -5.68 9.02 -0.94
CA PHE A 131 -5.20 9.27 -2.31
C PHE A 131 -3.87 8.59 -2.61
N ASN A 132 -3.36 7.76 -1.71
CA ASN A 132 -2.16 6.99 -2.02
C ASN A 132 -2.49 5.93 -3.08
N ASN A 133 -1.61 5.81 -4.06
CA ASN A 133 -1.65 4.88 -5.18
C ASN A 133 -0.81 3.62 -4.95
N GLU A 134 -0.27 3.40 -3.75
CA GLU A 134 0.37 2.13 -3.41
C GLU A 134 -0.66 0.97 -3.37
N PRO A 135 -0.37 -0.17 -4.03
CA PRO A 135 -1.29 -1.30 -4.06
C PRO A 135 -1.24 -2.13 -2.76
N PHE A 136 -2.29 -2.92 -2.56
CA PHE A 136 -2.31 -4.03 -1.61
C PHE A 136 -2.12 -5.36 -2.36
N GLU A 137 -1.23 -6.23 -1.90
CA GLU A 137 -0.86 -7.44 -2.63
C GLU A 137 -1.60 -8.68 -2.10
N ILE A 138 -2.23 -9.43 -3.01
CA ILE A 138 -2.80 -10.75 -2.71
C ILE A 138 -2.05 -11.84 -3.49
N PRO A 139 -1.48 -12.85 -2.81
CA PRO A 139 -0.85 -13.99 -3.47
C PRO A 139 -1.84 -14.79 -4.32
N LEU A 140 -1.43 -15.14 -5.53
CA LEU A 140 -2.20 -15.99 -6.46
C LEU A 140 -1.59 -17.39 -6.64
N GLY A 141 -0.52 -17.72 -5.92
CA GLY A 141 0.21 -18.97 -6.14
C GLY A 141 0.78 -19.01 -7.57
N SER A 142 0.34 -19.93 -8.42
CA SER A 142 0.77 -19.99 -9.83
C SER A 142 0.16 -18.89 -10.72
N GLY A 143 -0.83 -18.14 -10.23
CA GLY A 143 -1.56 -17.16 -11.03
C GLY A 143 -2.49 -17.79 -12.09
N PRO A 144 -3.21 -16.96 -12.87
CA PRO A 144 -4.03 -17.43 -13.99
C PRO A 144 -3.14 -17.95 -15.13
N THR A 145 -3.14 -19.26 -15.37
CA THR A 145 -2.31 -19.88 -16.42
C THR A 145 -2.95 -19.85 -17.81
N THR A 146 -4.20 -19.42 -17.93
CA THR A 146 -4.94 -19.33 -19.21
C THR A 146 -5.69 -18.01 -19.35
N PRO A 147 -5.96 -17.53 -20.58
CA PRO A 147 -6.78 -16.34 -20.81
C PRO A 147 -8.20 -16.44 -20.25
N GLU A 148 -8.77 -17.66 -20.17
CA GLU A 148 -10.07 -17.91 -19.53
C GLU A 148 -9.99 -17.73 -18.02
N ALA A 149 -8.91 -18.18 -17.39
CA ALA A 149 -8.67 -18.02 -15.96
C ALA A 149 -8.51 -16.55 -15.58
N GLU A 150 -7.73 -15.82 -16.36
CA GLU A 150 -7.55 -14.38 -16.18
C GLU A 150 -8.88 -13.64 -16.33
N ARG A 151 -9.66 -13.92 -17.39
CA ARG A 151 -10.99 -13.33 -17.57
C ARG A 151 -11.97 -13.67 -16.44
N ALA A 152 -11.90 -14.88 -15.89
CA ALA A 152 -12.72 -15.26 -14.74
C ALA A 152 -12.36 -14.44 -13.50
N LEU A 153 -11.06 -14.32 -13.20
CA LEU A 153 -10.57 -13.51 -12.08
C LEU A 153 -10.92 -12.03 -12.24
N ARG A 154 -10.69 -11.45 -13.43
CA ARG A 154 -11.05 -10.06 -13.75
C ARG A 154 -12.52 -9.79 -13.45
N ARG A 155 -13.42 -10.64 -13.92
CA ARG A 155 -14.87 -10.48 -13.67
C ARG A 155 -15.25 -10.49 -12.19
N GLU A 156 -14.55 -11.28 -11.36
CA GLU A 156 -14.82 -11.28 -9.91
C GLU A 156 -14.28 -10.02 -9.25
N LEU A 157 -13.06 -9.58 -9.60
CA LEU A 157 -12.45 -8.36 -9.07
C LEU A 157 -13.20 -7.10 -9.50
N ASP A 158 -13.65 -7.03 -10.74
CA ASP A 158 -14.50 -5.93 -11.26
C ASP A 158 -15.83 -5.80 -10.50
N GLY A 159 -16.28 -6.88 -9.86
CA GLY A 159 -17.50 -6.93 -9.05
C GLY A 159 -17.34 -6.39 -7.63
N ILE A 160 -16.11 -6.13 -7.18
CA ILE A 160 -15.82 -5.67 -5.81
C ILE A 160 -15.88 -4.15 -5.74
N GLU A 161 -16.76 -3.60 -4.91
CA GLU A 161 -17.01 -2.17 -4.87
C GLU A 161 -15.81 -1.36 -4.37
N TRP A 162 -15.07 -1.85 -3.37
CA TRP A 162 -13.93 -1.11 -2.82
C TRP A 162 -12.65 -1.23 -3.66
N VAL A 163 -12.64 -2.04 -4.72
CA VAL A 163 -11.51 -2.13 -5.66
C VAL A 163 -11.66 -1.04 -6.73
N LEU A 164 -10.62 -0.22 -6.88
CA LEU A 164 -10.57 0.84 -7.89
C LEU A 164 -9.97 0.33 -9.21
N ASP A 165 -8.85 -0.37 -9.11
CA ASP A 165 -8.10 -0.93 -10.22
C ASP A 165 -7.27 -2.13 -9.71
N TYR A 166 -6.71 -2.91 -10.62
CA TYR A 166 -5.81 -4.00 -10.26
C TYR A 166 -4.84 -4.36 -11.38
N ASP A 167 -3.65 -4.83 -10.98
CA ASP A 167 -2.65 -5.37 -11.90
C ASP A 167 -2.24 -6.80 -11.52
N PHE A 168 -1.89 -7.60 -12.53
CA PHE A 168 -1.42 -8.97 -12.33
C PHE A 168 0.09 -9.02 -12.53
N GLN A 169 0.81 -9.25 -11.44
CA GLN A 169 2.23 -9.53 -11.53
C GLN A 169 2.43 -11.04 -11.68
N ALA A 170 3.06 -11.40 -12.80
CA ALA A 170 3.56 -12.75 -13.01
C ALA A 170 4.64 -13.08 -11.96
N PRO A 171 4.83 -14.36 -11.62
CA PRO A 171 5.95 -14.76 -10.79
C PRO A 171 7.28 -14.30 -11.42
N GLU A 172 8.12 -13.64 -10.64
CA GLU A 172 9.42 -13.11 -11.12
C GLU A 172 10.44 -14.24 -11.35
N ASP A 173 10.30 -15.32 -10.59
CA ASP A 173 11.12 -16.53 -10.66
C ASP A 173 10.32 -17.79 -10.27
N SER A 174 10.95 -18.96 -10.29
CA SER A 174 10.29 -20.23 -9.92
C SER A 174 9.93 -20.37 -8.44
N SER A 175 10.37 -19.44 -7.59
CA SER A 175 10.15 -19.45 -6.14
C SER A 175 9.13 -18.43 -5.66
N SER A 176 8.87 -17.40 -6.46
CA SER A 176 7.83 -16.41 -6.24
C SER A 176 6.52 -16.90 -6.86
N GLY A 177 5.43 -16.77 -6.10
CA GLY A 177 4.09 -16.90 -6.67
C GLY A 177 3.71 -15.64 -7.45
N GLY A 178 2.81 -15.77 -8.41
CA GLY A 178 2.11 -14.62 -8.97
C GLY A 178 1.30 -13.91 -7.89
N ARG A 179 1.02 -12.63 -8.11
CA ARG A 179 0.27 -11.77 -7.19
C ARG A 179 -0.68 -10.87 -7.97
N VAL A 180 -1.77 -10.48 -7.31
CA VAL A 180 -2.60 -9.37 -7.77
C VAL A 180 -2.36 -8.17 -6.88
N GLU A 181 -2.07 -7.04 -7.52
CA GLU A 181 -1.95 -5.74 -6.90
C GLU A 181 -3.32 -5.06 -6.95
N LEU A 182 -3.91 -4.77 -5.80
CA LEU A 182 -5.22 -4.13 -5.70
C LEU A 182 -5.05 -2.65 -5.32
N TYR A 183 -5.61 -1.77 -6.15
CA TYR A 183 -5.72 -0.35 -5.85
C TYR A 183 -7.06 -0.09 -5.17
N ILE A 184 -7.03 0.47 -3.97
CA ILE A 184 -8.23 0.60 -3.12
C ILE A 184 -8.93 1.94 -3.36
N ARG A 185 -10.24 1.88 -3.60
CA ARG A 185 -11.08 3.05 -3.79
C ARG A 185 -11.14 3.89 -2.50
N PRO A 186 -10.93 5.22 -2.57
CA PRO A 186 -11.01 6.07 -1.40
C PRO A 186 -12.39 6.03 -0.73
N ALA A 187 -12.42 6.11 0.60
CA ALA A 187 -13.65 6.21 1.41
C ALA A 187 -14.69 5.11 1.16
N THR A 188 -14.24 3.90 0.84
CA THR A 188 -15.08 2.70 0.76
C THR A 188 -14.84 1.79 1.96
N GLU A 189 -15.87 1.03 2.36
CA GLU A 189 -15.71 -0.01 3.38
C GLU A 189 -15.02 -1.21 2.75
N ILE A 190 -13.91 -1.63 3.34
CA ILE A 190 -13.09 -2.72 2.83
C ILE A 190 -13.50 -4.03 3.50
N ASP A 191 -13.88 -5.02 2.69
CA ASP A 191 -13.98 -6.41 3.13
C ASP A 191 -13.03 -7.30 2.34
N ILE A 192 -11.88 -7.62 2.94
CA ILE A 192 -10.83 -8.40 2.27
C ILE A 192 -11.30 -9.79 1.84
N ARG A 193 -12.35 -10.32 2.49
CA ARG A 193 -12.92 -11.64 2.15
C ARG A 193 -13.47 -11.67 0.73
N GLU A 194 -13.96 -10.55 0.21
CA GLU A 194 -14.43 -10.45 -1.18
C GLU A 194 -13.28 -10.64 -2.17
N ALA A 195 -12.13 -10.03 -1.90
CA ALA A 195 -10.94 -10.19 -2.73
C ALA A 195 -10.33 -11.60 -2.60
N VAL A 196 -10.29 -12.17 -1.39
CA VAL A 196 -9.89 -13.57 -1.18
C VAL A 196 -10.82 -14.53 -1.92
N ALA A 197 -12.13 -14.27 -1.89
CA ALA A 197 -13.10 -15.05 -2.64
C ALA A 197 -12.88 -14.93 -4.16
N ALA A 198 -12.64 -13.72 -4.66
CA ALA A 198 -12.35 -13.48 -6.07
C ALA A 198 -11.11 -14.25 -6.53
N VAL A 199 -9.99 -14.22 -5.80
CA VAL A 199 -8.78 -14.98 -6.19
C VAL A 199 -8.97 -16.49 -6.07
N SER A 200 -9.80 -16.93 -5.12
CA SER A 200 -10.12 -18.36 -4.91
C SER A 200 -10.88 -19.00 -6.07
N ILE A 201 -11.44 -18.21 -7.01
CA ILE A 201 -12.04 -18.73 -8.26
C ILE A 201 -11.04 -19.56 -9.08
N LEU A 202 -9.74 -19.25 -8.96
CA LEU A 202 -8.68 -19.95 -9.69
C LEU A 202 -8.51 -21.39 -9.21
N ALA A 203 -8.87 -21.70 -7.96
CA ALA A 203 -8.84 -23.05 -7.43
C ALA A 203 -9.98 -23.93 -7.99
N LEU A 204 -11.01 -23.34 -8.60
CA LEU A 204 -12.10 -24.09 -9.23
C LEU A 204 -11.71 -24.56 -10.64
N PRO A 205 -12.21 -25.74 -11.08
CA PRO A 205 -12.09 -26.19 -12.47
C PRO A 205 -12.68 -25.16 -13.44
N PRO A 206 -12.09 -24.95 -14.63
CA PRO A 206 -12.52 -23.94 -15.59
C PRO A 206 -14.02 -23.99 -15.93
N GLU A 207 -14.57 -25.20 -16.07
CA GLU A 207 -15.99 -25.45 -16.37
C GLU A 207 -16.96 -25.02 -15.27
N MET A 208 -16.49 -24.89 -14.03
CA MET A 208 -17.34 -24.47 -12.90
C MET A 208 -17.32 -22.96 -12.64
N ARG A 209 -16.36 -22.22 -13.23
CA ARG A 209 -16.16 -20.80 -12.92
C ARG A 209 -17.29 -19.88 -13.43
N SER A 210 -18.09 -20.33 -14.39
CA SER A 210 -19.25 -19.59 -14.89
C SER A 210 -20.50 -19.76 -14.04
N ASP A 211 -20.61 -20.90 -13.34
CA ASP A 211 -21.86 -21.36 -12.72
C ASP A 211 -21.85 -21.14 -11.20
N PHE A 212 -20.68 -20.90 -10.63
CA PHE A 212 -20.47 -20.71 -9.21
C PHE A 212 -19.77 -19.38 -8.92
N ARG A 213 -20.03 -18.85 -7.73
CA ARG A 213 -19.26 -17.80 -7.07
C ARG A 213 -18.62 -18.38 -5.83
N VAL A 214 -17.46 -17.84 -5.43
CA VAL A 214 -16.86 -18.16 -4.14
C VAL A 214 -17.27 -17.09 -3.14
N THR A 215 -17.52 -17.49 -1.90
CA THR A 215 -17.76 -16.60 -0.77
C THR A 215 -16.95 -17.10 0.41
N CYS A 216 -16.22 -16.23 1.10
CA CYS A 216 -15.38 -16.64 2.22
C CYS A 216 -15.95 -16.14 3.55
N LEU A 217 -16.02 -17.02 4.55
CA LEU A 217 -16.42 -16.66 5.91
C LEU A 217 -15.27 -15.97 6.65
N ASN A 218 -14.05 -16.49 6.45
CA ASN A 218 -12.78 -15.94 6.91
C ASN A 218 -11.74 -16.09 5.77
N LEU A 219 -10.45 -15.88 6.03
CA LEU A 219 -9.41 -15.93 4.99
C LEU A 219 -9.12 -17.34 4.45
N GLU A 220 -9.57 -18.41 5.13
CA GLU A 220 -9.30 -19.81 4.76
C GLU A 220 -10.56 -20.62 4.42
N ASP A 221 -11.70 -20.35 5.07
CA ASP A 221 -12.99 -21.03 4.84
C ASP A 221 -13.76 -20.32 3.73
N CYS A 222 -13.44 -20.71 2.50
CA CYS A 222 -14.13 -20.31 1.30
C CYS A 222 -15.09 -21.40 0.81
N ARG A 223 -16.31 -20.99 0.49
CA ARG A 223 -17.38 -21.87 0.02
C ARG A 223 -17.84 -21.44 -1.36
N ARG A 224 -18.12 -22.45 -2.18
CA ARG A 224 -18.71 -22.29 -3.51
C ARG A 224 -20.22 -22.22 -3.38
N VAL A 225 -20.82 -21.23 -4.03
CA VAL A 225 -22.24 -20.94 -4.02
C VAL A 225 -22.70 -20.86 -5.48
N PRO A 226 -23.80 -21.50 -5.89
CA PRO A 226 -24.35 -21.33 -7.23
C PRO A 226 -24.65 -19.85 -7.52
N ARG A 227 -24.43 -19.43 -8.76
CA ARG A 227 -24.78 -18.09 -9.26
C ARG A 227 -26.27 -17.96 -9.56
#